data_AF-R6HKB3-F1
#
_entry.id   AF-R6HKB3-F1
#
_cell.length_a   1.000
_cell.length_b   1.000
_cell.length_c   1.000
_cell.angle_alpha   90.00
_cell.angle_beta   90.00
_cell.angle_gamma   90.00
#
_symmetry.space_group_name_H-M   'P 1'
#
loop_
_entity.id
_entity.type
_entity.pdbx_description
1 polymer ?
#
loop_
_entity_poly.entity_id
_entity_poly.type
_entity_poly.pdbx_seq_one_letter_code
_entity_poly.pdbx_strand_id
1 'polypeptide(L)'
;MSKHAEFDITPEEQAENEAFLRGREVAGERYIKRHSRQARWTHGITVSCCMWLMFSGAFVFVPPLAAMVGPDVVFAFRMSHRILGVVFVLVPIISAIMAPAGVKHIIHNNICHWTEDDKKWMILFLPYLFMAKWIHMPDQDEQKSGQRVADGALWISGIIMGITGVLLLLNSTILPMGTGAHSWLLFFHDLFFCIMLIFALAHIFLGAGIFQPYRGMWKVMWKDGLISESDALYHWGHWARDVLKTDNNVIRKKDDEK
;
A
#
# COMPACT_ATOMS: atom_id res chain seq x y z
N MET A 1 -8.49 38.39 -13.76
CA MET A 1 -7.05 38.43 -13.44
C MET A 1 -6.91 38.43 -11.93
N SER A 2 -6.52 37.29 -11.34
CA SER A 2 -6.25 37.18 -9.91
C SER A 2 -4.97 37.94 -9.61
N LYS A 3 -5.03 38.96 -8.74
CA LYS A 3 -3.84 39.61 -8.19
C LYS A 3 -3.15 38.56 -7.30
N HIS A 4 -2.04 38.01 -7.78
CA HIS A 4 -1.11 37.31 -6.92
C HIS A 4 -0.69 38.30 -5.83
N ALA A 5 -0.91 37.93 -4.56
CA ALA A 5 -0.33 38.67 -3.44
C ALA A 5 1.19 38.51 -3.55
N GLU A 6 1.85 39.57 -3.99
CA GLU A 6 3.29 39.70 -3.91
C GLU A 6 3.60 39.87 -2.42
N PHE A 7 4.06 38.79 -1.79
CA PHE A 7 4.57 38.87 -0.42
C PHE A 7 5.88 39.65 -0.52
N ASP A 8 5.96 40.83 0.11
CA ASP A 8 7.21 41.57 0.25
C ASP A 8 8.15 40.76 1.14
N ILE A 9 9.03 39.99 0.50
CA ILE A 9 10.10 39.25 1.17
C ILE A 9 11.21 40.26 1.46
N THR A 10 11.65 40.34 2.70
CA THR A 10 12.78 41.23 3.02
C THR A 10 14.06 40.76 2.31
N PRO A 11 15.01 41.65 1.98
CA PRO A 11 16.28 41.25 1.40
C PRO A 11 17.07 40.24 2.25
N GLU A 12 16.86 40.28 3.57
CA GLU A 12 17.45 39.36 4.54
C GLU A 12 16.81 37.97 4.46
N GLU A 13 15.47 37.87 4.45
CA GLU A 13 14.75 36.61 4.19
C GLU A 13 15.05 36.03 2.80
N GLN A 14 15.25 36.89 1.79
CA GLN A 14 15.65 36.45 0.46
C GLN A 14 17.07 35.84 0.48
N ALA A 15 18.00 36.47 1.20
CA ALA A 15 19.36 35.96 1.36
C ALA A 15 19.40 34.65 2.17
N GLU A 16 18.59 34.52 3.21
CA GLU A 16 18.45 33.28 3.98
C GLU A 16 17.84 32.15 3.13
N ASN A 17 16.80 32.46 2.34
CA ASN A 17 16.21 31.50 1.41
C ASN A 17 17.22 31.07 0.35
N GLU A 18 17.99 32.00 -0.24
CA GLU A 18 19.06 31.67 -1.17
C GLU A 18 20.16 30.83 -0.51
N ALA A 19 20.56 31.14 0.71
CA ALA A 19 21.56 30.38 1.45
C ALA A 19 21.06 28.96 1.78
N PHE A 20 19.79 28.82 2.16
CA PHE A 20 19.12 27.53 2.37
C PHE A 20 19.04 26.72 1.08
N LEU A 21 18.66 27.35 -0.03
CA LEU A 21 18.59 26.71 -1.35
C LEU A 21 19.97 26.28 -1.84
N ARG A 22 21.00 27.14 -1.72
CA ARG A 22 22.40 26.78 -2.02
C ARG A 22 22.89 25.66 -1.10
N GLY A 23 22.53 25.68 0.18
CA GLY A 23 22.82 24.61 1.12
C GLY A 23 22.22 23.26 0.69
N ARG A 24 21.00 23.28 0.11
CA ARG A 24 20.36 22.10 -0.50
C ARG A 24 21.05 21.64 -1.78
N GLU A 25 21.41 22.57 -2.68
CA GLU A 25 22.16 22.26 -3.92
C GLU A 25 23.52 21.63 -3.60
N VAL A 26 24.22 22.13 -2.58
CA VAL A 26 25.53 21.63 -2.16
C VAL A 26 25.43 20.29 -1.41
N ALA A 27 24.36 20.06 -0.65
CA ALA A 27 24.15 18.81 0.10
C ALA A 27 23.59 17.66 -0.74
N GLY A 28 23.00 17.96 -1.91
CA GLY A 28 22.22 17.03 -2.73
C GLY A 28 20.86 16.71 -2.11
N GLU A 29 19.90 16.27 -2.93
CA GLU A 29 18.63 15.77 -2.41
C GLU A 29 18.88 14.47 -1.61
N ARG A 30 18.49 14.48 -0.35
CA ARG A 30 18.57 13.31 0.54
C ARG A 30 17.33 12.44 0.37
N TYR A 31 17.58 11.16 0.14
CA TYR A 31 16.59 10.13 0.00
C TYR A 31 16.77 9.08 1.08
N ILE A 32 15.67 8.51 1.57
CA ILE A 32 15.69 7.39 2.51
C ILE A 32 15.26 6.14 1.78
N LYS A 33 16.03 5.06 1.90
CA LYS A 33 15.64 3.74 1.39
C LYS A 33 14.58 3.13 2.30
N ARG A 34 13.32 3.15 1.84
CA ARG A 34 12.17 2.64 2.60
C ARG A 34 11.87 1.18 2.30
N HIS A 35 11.99 0.76 1.04
CA HIS A 35 11.67 -0.61 0.64
C HIS A 35 12.82 -1.32 -0.05
N SER A 36 13.05 -2.57 0.36
CA SER A 36 14.02 -3.45 -0.29
C SER A 36 13.52 -3.86 -1.68
N ARG A 37 14.46 -4.30 -2.53
CA ARG A 37 14.10 -4.85 -3.85
C ARG A 37 13.12 -6.01 -3.71
N GLN A 38 13.36 -6.95 -2.79
CA GLN A 38 12.47 -8.08 -2.56
C GLN A 38 11.04 -7.63 -2.21
N ALA A 39 10.88 -6.68 -1.27
CA ALA A 39 9.56 -6.19 -0.89
C ALA A 39 8.80 -5.61 -2.09
N ARG A 40 9.49 -4.87 -2.97
CA ARG A 40 8.91 -4.28 -4.19
C ARG A 40 8.49 -5.33 -5.21
N TRP A 41 9.28 -6.37 -5.42
CA TRP A 41 8.92 -7.48 -6.32
C TRP A 41 7.74 -8.28 -5.78
N THR A 42 7.77 -8.65 -4.50
CA THR A 42 6.66 -9.35 -3.83
C THR A 42 5.38 -8.54 -3.92
N HIS A 43 5.43 -7.25 -3.59
CA HIS A 43 4.29 -6.35 -3.70
C HIS A 43 3.79 -6.26 -5.15
N GLY A 44 4.67 -5.99 -6.12
CA GLY A 44 4.32 -5.84 -7.53
C GLY A 44 3.63 -7.07 -8.12
N ILE A 45 4.17 -8.26 -7.87
CA ILE A 45 3.56 -9.52 -8.34
C ILE A 45 2.22 -9.76 -7.63
N THR A 46 2.18 -9.56 -6.32
CA THR A 46 0.98 -9.79 -5.50
C THR A 46 -0.15 -8.85 -5.90
N VAL A 47 0.12 -7.56 -6.09
CA VAL A 47 -0.89 -6.58 -6.50
C VAL A 47 -1.39 -6.85 -7.91
N SER A 48 -0.52 -7.21 -8.86
CA SER A 48 -0.95 -7.58 -10.22
C SER A 48 -1.85 -8.81 -10.21
N CYS A 49 -1.52 -9.84 -9.43
CA CYS A 49 -2.39 -11.01 -9.28
C CYS A 49 -3.71 -10.61 -8.60
N CYS A 50 -3.66 -9.83 -7.51
CA CYS A 50 -4.84 -9.36 -6.80
C CYS A 50 -5.81 -8.58 -7.72
N MET A 51 -5.29 -7.69 -8.57
CA MET A 51 -6.09 -6.95 -9.54
C MET A 51 -6.81 -7.88 -10.51
N TRP A 52 -6.10 -8.85 -11.08
CA TRP A 52 -6.73 -9.82 -11.96
C TRP A 52 -7.75 -10.71 -11.23
N LEU A 53 -7.43 -11.15 -10.01
CA LEU A 53 -8.32 -11.98 -9.20
C LEU A 53 -9.61 -11.24 -8.85
N MET A 54 -9.53 -9.97 -8.46
CA MET A 54 -10.72 -9.17 -8.18
C MET A 54 -11.53 -8.90 -9.44
N PHE A 55 -10.87 -8.60 -10.57
CA PHE A 55 -11.54 -8.42 -11.85
C PHE A 55 -12.27 -9.70 -12.30
N SER A 56 -11.54 -10.81 -12.47
CA SER A 56 -12.11 -12.09 -12.88
C SER A 56 -13.13 -12.64 -11.89
N GLY A 57 -12.89 -12.45 -10.57
CA GLY A 57 -13.80 -12.83 -9.50
C GLY A 57 -15.13 -12.10 -9.57
N ALA A 58 -15.13 -10.79 -9.87
CA ALA A 58 -16.36 -10.02 -10.04
C ALA A 58 -17.27 -10.58 -11.15
N PHE A 59 -16.69 -11.03 -12.28
CA PHE A 59 -17.46 -11.66 -13.37
C PHE A 59 -17.98 -13.07 -13.02
N VAL A 60 -17.42 -13.73 -12.01
CA VAL A 60 -17.92 -15.02 -11.51
C VAL A 60 -18.95 -14.81 -10.40
N PHE A 61 -18.80 -13.75 -9.61
CA PHE A 61 -19.63 -13.41 -8.45
C PHE A 61 -20.94 -12.71 -8.82
N VAL A 62 -20.94 -11.85 -9.85
CA VAL A 62 -22.09 -11.02 -10.24
C VAL A 62 -22.77 -11.60 -11.50
N PRO A 63 -23.98 -12.22 -11.40
CA PRO A 63 -24.61 -12.88 -12.53
C PRO A 63 -24.87 -11.99 -13.75
N PRO A 64 -25.27 -10.71 -13.60
CA PRO A 64 -25.38 -9.79 -14.75
C PRO A 64 -24.06 -9.60 -15.51
N LEU A 65 -22.92 -9.51 -14.82
CA LEU A 65 -21.61 -9.37 -15.47
C LEU A 65 -21.23 -10.64 -16.24
N ALA A 66 -21.51 -11.81 -15.66
CA ALA A 66 -21.30 -13.10 -16.32
C ALA A 66 -22.13 -13.21 -17.62
N ALA A 67 -23.39 -12.80 -17.57
CA ALA A 67 -24.30 -12.82 -18.72
C ALA A 67 -23.83 -11.89 -19.86
N MET A 68 -23.21 -10.75 -19.54
CA MET A 68 -22.71 -9.81 -20.53
C MET A 68 -21.57 -10.35 -21.40
N VAL A 69 -20.70 -11.21 -20.84
CA VAL A 69 -19.50 -11.69 -21.54
C VAL A 69 -19.65 -13.11 -22.11
N GLY A 70 -20.70 -13.83 -21.70
CA GLY A 70 -20.99 -15.17 -22.19
C GLY A 70 -20.12 -16.27 -21.56
N PRO A 71 -20.50 -17.55 -21.78
CA PRO A 71 -19.94 -18.70 -21.07
C PRO A 71 -18.45 -18.94 -21.34
N ASP A 72 -17.97 -18.73 -22.57
CA ASP A 72 -16.56 -18.98 -22.94
C ASP A 72 -15.61 -18.01 -22.22
N VAL A 73 -16.02 -16.74 -22.11
CA VAL A 73 -15.24 -15.72 -21.40
C VAL A 73 -15.28 -15.97 -19.90
N VAL A 74 -16.45 -16.33 -19.34
CA VAL A 74 -16.56 -16.73 -17.92
C VAL A 74 -15.67 -17.94 -17.62
N PHE A 75 -15.59 -18.90 -18.53
CA PHE A 75 -14.68 -20.04 -18.39
C PHE A 75 -13.21 -19.59 -18.37
N ALA A 76 -12.80 -18.70 -19.28
CA ALA A 76 -11.46 -18.14 -19.30
C ALA A 76 -11.12 -17.36 -18.02
N PHE A 77 -12.05 -16.56 -17.51
CA PHE A 77 -11.91 -15.88 -16.21
C PHE A 77 -11.78 -16.87 -15.06
N ARG A 78 -12.60 -17.92 -15.01
CA ARG A 78 -12.50 -18.95 -13.97
C ARG A 78 -11.14 -19.66 -14.00
N MET A 79 -10.65 -20.03 -15.18
CA MET A 79 -9.37 -20.73 -15.30
C MET A 79 -8.19 -19.85 -14.93
N SER A 80 -8.15 -18.63 -15.48
CA SER A 80 -7.10 -17.66 -15.15
C SER A 80 -7.11 -17.25 -13.67
N HIS A 81 -8.30 -17.10 -13.06
CA HIS A 81 -8.45 -16.84 -11.63
C HIS A 81 -7.82 -17.95 -10.78
N ARG A 82 -8.01 -19.23 -11.15
CA ARG A 82 -7.40 -20.35 -10.43
C ARG A 82 -5.87 -20.33 -10.53
N ILE A 83 -5.35 -20.16 -11.75
CA ILE A 83 -3.89 -20.16 -11.98
C ILE A 83 -3.22 -19.00 -11.24
N LEU A 84 -3.74 -17.78 -11.39
CA LEU A 84 -3.20 -16.61 -10.72
C LEU A 84 -3.48 -16.62 -9.22
N GLY A 85 -4.52 -17.31 -8.77
CA GLY A 85 -4.82 -17.55 -7.35
C GLY A 85 -3.70 -18.35 -6.69
N VAL A 86 -3.17 -19.38 -7.36
CA VAL A 86 -2.02 -20.13 -6.87
C VAL A 86 -0.79 -19.24 -6.77
N VAL A 87 -0.51 -18.41 -7.78
CA VAL A 87 0.63 -17.46 -7.76
C VAL A 87 0.48 -16.45 -6.62
N PHE A 88 -0.72 -15.88 -6.44
CA PHE A 88 -1.04 -14.93 -5.38
C PHE A 88 -0.81 -15.50 -3.97
N VAL A 89 -1.05 -16.80 -3.77
CA VAL A 89 -0.78 -17.47 -2.49
C VAL A 89 0.70 -17.80 -2.33
N LEU A 90 1.36 -18.35 -3.36
CA LEU A 90 2.73 -18.83 -3.26
C LEU A 90 3.76 -17.70 -3.11
N VAL A 91 3.59 -16.57 -3.81
CA VAL A 91 4.59 -15.49 -3.81
C VAL A 91 4.81 -14.87 -2.42
N PRO A 92 3.76 -14.48 -1.67
CA PRO A 92 3.92 -14.01 -0.29
C PRO A 92 4.53 -15.07 0.63
N ILE A 93 4.16 -16.35 0.48
CA ILE A 93 4.72 -17.45 1.28
C ILE A 93 6.22 -17.61 1.03
N ILE A 94 6.64 -17.66 -0.24
CA ILE A 94 8.06 -17.75 -0.60
C ILE A 94 8.82 -16.54 -0.06
N SER A 95 8.26 -15.33 -0.22
CA SER A 95 8.87 -14.11 0.30
C SER A 95 8.99 -14.11 1.83
N ALA A 96 8.01 -14.65 2.54
CA ALA A 96 8.02 -14.77 4.00
C ALA A 96 9.11 -15.73 4.48
N ILE A 97 9.31 -16.85 3.77
CA ILE A 97 10.37 -17.83 4.05
C ILE A 97 11.76 -17.24 3.77
N MET A 98 11.90 -16.46 2.69
CA MET A 98 13.18 -15.83 2.32
C MET A 98 13.57 -14.67 3.24
N ALA A 99 12.61 -14.01 3.90
CA ALA A 99 12.86 -12.85 4.76
C ALA A 99 12.09 -12.93 6.10
N PRO A 100 12.39 -13.90 6.97
CA PRO A 100 11.65 -14.12 8.21
C PRO A 100 11.77 -12.96 9.20
N ALA A 101 12.93 -12.28 9.22
CA ALA A 101 13.12 -11.06 10.01
C ALA A 101 12.18 -9.92 9.55
N GLY A 102 11.92 -9.81 8.25
CA GLY A 102 10.97 -8.85 7.69
C GLY A 102 9.53 -9.16 8.10
N VAL A 103 9.15 -10.44 8.14
CA VAL A 103 7.82 -10.87 8.64
C VAL A 103 7.66 -10.49 10.12
N LYS A 104 8.67 -10.79 10.95
CA LYS A 104 8.66 -10.42 12.37
C LYS A 104 8.52 -8.91 12.55
N HIS A 105 9.22 -8.14 11.73
CA HIS A 105 9.16 -6.67 11.73
C HIS A 105 7.76 -6.15 11.38
N ILE A 106 7.12 -6.68 10.33
CA ILE A 106 5.75 -6.31 9.94
C ILE A 106 4.75 -6.66 11.05
N ILE A 107 4.86 -7.86 11.63
CA ILE A 107 3.98 -8.29 12.72
C ILE A 107 4.16 -7.37 13.93
N HIS A 108 5.40 -7.05 14.30
CA HIS A 108 5.70 -6.15 15.40
C HIS A 108 5.06 -4.77 15.16
N ASN A 109 5.28 -4.16 13.99
CA ASN A 109 4.76 -2.84 13.68
C ASN A 109 3.22 -2.81 13.56
N ASN A 110 2.59 -3.91 13.17
CA ASN A 110 1.12 -4.00 13.16
C ASN A 110 0.52 -4.17 14.56
N ILE A 111 1.20 -4.87 15.47
CA ILE A 111 0.67 -5.23 16.81
C ILE A 111 1.19 -4.31 17.93
N CYS A 112 2.20 -3.47 17.67
CA CYS A 112 2.77 -2.58 18.68
C CYS A 112 1.72 -1.67 19.32
N HIS A 113 2.00 -1.17 20.53
CA HIS A 113 1.07 -0.30 21.22
C HIS A 113 0.80 0.98 20.42
N TRP A 114 -0.47 1.40 20.42
CA TRP A 114 -0.88 2.64 19.78
C TRP A 114 -0.50 3.83 20.66
N THR A 115 0.16 4.80 20.06
CA THR A 115 0.50 6.08 20.67
C THR A 115 -0.70 7.03 20.66
N GLU A 116 -0.60 8.14 21.38
CA GLU A 116 -1.62 9.20 21.30
C GLU A 116 -1.68 9.84 19.91
N ASP A 117 -0.54 9.92 19.22
CA ASP A 117 -0.46 10.40 17.84
C ASP A 117 -1.22 9.46 16.89
N ASP A 118 -1.14 8.13 17.08
CA ASP A 118 -1.90 7.16 16.29
C ASP A 118 -3.41 7.33 16.41
N LYS A 119 -3.89 7.55 17.64
CA LYS A 119 -5.32 7.79 17.92
C LYS A 119 -5.76 9.10 17.28
N LYS A 120 -4.98 10.17 17.45
CA LYS A 120 -5.25 11.47 16.85
C LYS A 120 -5.27 11.39 15.32
N TRP A 121 -4.35 10.61 14.74
CA TRP A 121 -4.30 10.37 13.30
C TRP A 121 -5.59 9.72 12.81
N MET A 122 -6.09 8.69 13.51
CA MET A 122 -7.33 8.01 13.10
C MET A 122 -8.56 8.93 13.15
N ILE A 123 -8.64 9.81 14.16
CA ILE A 123 -9.73 10.79 14.28
C ILE A 123 -9.65 11.82 13.15
N LEU A 124 -8.45 12.27 12.81
CA LEU A 124 -8.23 13.31 11.80
C LEU A 124 -8.21 12.78 10.36
N PHE A 125 -8.05 11.48 10.15
CA PHE A 125 -7.88 10.93 8.80
C PHE A 125 -9.07 11.20 7.89
N LEU A 126 -10.30 10.95 8.36
CA LEU A 126 -11.50 11.18 7.56
C LEU A 126 -11.67 12.66 7.18
N PRO A 127 -11.61 13.65 8.11
CA PRO A 127 -11.68 15.05 7.71
C PRO A 127 -10.48 15.47 6.86
N TYR A 128 -9.30 14.88 7.07
CA TYR A 128 -8.11 15.13 6.25
C TYR A 128 -8.30 14.74 4.78
N LEU A 129 -9.05 13.67 4.48
CA LEU A 129 -9.38 13.29 3.09
C LEU A 129 -10.07 14.42 2.30
N PHE A 130 -10.80 15.30 2.98
CA PHE A 130 -11.54 16.40 2.35
C PHE A 130 -10.89 17.78 2.58
N MET A 131 -10.10 17.93 3.66
CA MET A 131 -9.56 19.21 4.11
C MET A 131 -8.04 19.19 4.31
N ALA A 132 -7.32 18.44 3.47
CA ALA A 132 -5.87 18.27 3.58
C ALA A 132 -5.06 19.57 3.61
N LYS A 133 -5.56 20.65 2.97
CA LYS A 133 -4.92 21.98 3.00
C LYS A 133 -4.94 22.62 4.40
N TRP A 134 -5.90 22.25 5.24
CA TRP A 134 -6.20 22.92 6.51
C TRP A 134 -5.90 22.05 7.73
N ILE A 135 -5.68 20.76 7.55
CA ILE A 135 -5.46 19.81 8.63
C ILE A 135 -4.02 19.28 8.54
N HIS A 136 -3.24 19.58 9.57
CA HIS A 136 -1.94 18.96 9.77
C HIS A 136 -2.12 17.62 10.48
N MET A 137 -1.59 16.54 9.89
CA MET A 137 -1.62 15.21 10.49
C MET A 137 -0.51 15.11 11.55
N PRO A 138 -0.73 14.36 12.65
CA PRO A 138 0.32 14.12 13.61
C PRO A 138 1.44 13.27 13.00
N ASP A 139 2.62 13.34 13.62
CA ASP A 139 3.75 12.50 13.25
C ASP A 139 3.43 11.02 13.49
N GLN A 140 4.04 10.16 12.67
CA GLN A 140 3.76 8.73 12.65
C GLN A 140 5.04 7.91 12.60
N ASP A 141 4.98 6.71 13.16
CA ASP A 141 6.01 5.68 13.03
C ASP A 141 6.00 5.05 11.64
N GLU A 142 6.91 4.12 11.38
CA GLU A 142 7.14 3.53 10.05
C GLU A 142 5.85 3.06 9.37
N GLN A 143 4.91 2.47 10.11
CA GLN A 143 3.55 2.19 9.65
C GLN A 143 2.56 3.13 10.34
N LYS A 144 1.87 3.93 9.53
CA LYS A 144 0.79 4.83 10.01
C LYS A 144 -0.35 4.02 10.61
N SER A 145 -1.06 4.57 11.59
CA SER A 145 -2.21 3.91 12.22
C SER A 145 -3.28 3.45 11.21
N GLY A 146 -3.64 4.29 10.23
CA GLY A 146 -4.57 3.88 9.16
C GLY A 146 -4.00 2.81 8.23
N GLN A 147 -2.68 2.85 7.99
CA GLN A 147 -2.01 1.79 7.23
C GLN A 147 -2.03 0.47 8.01
N ARG A 148 -1.84 0.49 9.34
CA ARG A 148 -1.92 -0.72 10.18
C ARG A 148 -3.31 -1.36 10.14
N VAL A 149 -4.38 -0.55 10.15
CA VAL A 149 -5.76 -1.03 10.00
C VAL A 149 -5.96 -1.65 8.61
N ALA A 150 -5.55 -0.95 7.55
CA ALA A 150 -5.69 -1.46 6.18
C ALA A 150 -4.85 -2.73 5.95
N ASP A 151 -3.59 -2.73 6.39
CA ASP A 151 -2.69 -3.88 6.30
C ASP A 151 -3.28 -5.07 7.09
N GLY A 152 -3.79 -4.86 8.30
CA GLY A 152 -4.48 -5.90 9.07
C GLY A 152 -5.68 -6.49 8.35
N ALA A 153 -6.56 -5.64 7.80
CA ALA A 153 -7.72 -6.08 7.04
C ALA A 153 -7.31 -6.86 5.76
N LEU A 154 -6.31 -6.38 5.02
CA LEU A 154 -5.81 -7.03 3.82
C LEU A 154 -5.11 -8.36 4.12
N TRP A 155 -4.37 -8.46 5.22
CA TRP A 155 -3.72 -9.71 5.64
C TRP A 155 -4.73 -10.76 6.07
N ILE A 156 -5.69 -10.40 6.94
CA ILE A 156 -6.75 -11.32 7.39
C ILE A 156 -7.56 -11.79 6.19
N SER A 157 -7.98 -10.85 5.32
CA SER A 157 -8.71 -11.18 4.10
C SER A 157 -7.87 -12.05 3.18
N GLY A 158 -6.61 -11.70 2.92
CA GLY A 158 -5.72 -12.47 2.04
C GLY A 158 -5.49 -13.91 2.52
N ILE A 159 -5.32 -14.11 3.84
CA ILE A 159 -5.19 -15.46 4.42
C ILE A 159 -6.47 -16.26 4.24
N ILE A 160 -7.62 -15.68 4.58
CA ILE A 160 -8.92 -16.37 4.45
C ILE A 160 -9.24 -16.66 2.99
N MET A 161 -8.98 -15.71 2.08
CA MET A 161 -9.11 -15.89 0.63
C MET A 161 -8.19 -16.98 0.10
N GLY A 162 -6.94 -17.04 0.58
CA GLY A 162 -5.99 -18.10 0.22
C GLY A 162 -6.46 -19.47 0.66
N ILE A 163 -6.89 -19.62 1.93
CA ILE A 163 -7.39 -20.88 2.48
C ILE A 163 -8.66 -21.32 1.74
N THR A 164 -9.67 -20.44 1.68
CA THR A 164 -10.94 -20.75 1.02
C THR A 164 -10.76 -21.03 -0.47
N GLY A 165 -9.92 -20.26 -1.17
CA GLY A 165 -9.62 -20.46 -2.59
C GLY A 165 -8.93 -21.79 -2.88
N VAL A 166 -7.93 -22.17 -2.06
CA VAL A 166 -7.28 -23.49 -2.17
C VAL A 166 -8.29 -24.61 -1.90
N LEU A 167 -9.10 -24.50 -0.85
CA LEU A 167 -10.11 -25.50 -0.52
C LEU A 167 -11.19 -25.61 -1.62
N LEU A 168 -11.65 -24.51 -2.21
CA LEU A 168 -12.57 -24.51 -3.34
C LEU A 168 -11.95 -25.15 -4.61
N LEU A 169 -10.66 -24.92 -4.85
CA LEU A 169 -9.92 -25.55 -5.94
C LEU A 169 -9.83 -27.06 -5.72
N LEU A 170 -9.44 -27.50 -4.52
CA LEU A 170 -9.37 -28.92 -4.14
C LEU A 170 -10.75 -29.58 -4.23
N ASN A 171 -11.81 -28.89 -3.79
CA ASN A 171 -13.20 -29.35 -3.91
C ASN A 171 -13.59 -29.70 -5.34
N SER A 172 -13.13 -28.90 -6.29
CA SER A 172 -13.45 -29.07 -7.71
C SER A 172 -12.59 -30.09 -8.45
N THR A 173 -11.58 -30.68 -7.79
CA THR A 173 -10.55 -31.50 -8.44
C THR A 173 -10.39 -32.87 -7.78
N ILE A 174 -9.96 -32.91 -6.52
CA ILE A 174 -9.50 -34.14 -5.86
C ILE A 174 -10.16 -34.43 -4.51
N LEU A 175 -10.88 -33.46 -3.92
CA LEU A 175 -11.48 -33.59 -2.59
C LEU A 175 -12.95 -33.14 -2.61
N PRO A 176 -13.89 -33.91 -3.17
CA PRO A 176 -15.30 -33.53 -3.24
C PRO A 176 -15.88 -33.41 -1.82
N MET A 177 -16.03 -32.18 -1.35
CA MET A 177 -16.65 -31.86 -0.08
C MET A 177 -18.17 -31.82 -0.23
N GLY A 178 -18.89 -32.15 0.84
CA GLY A 178 -20.34 -32.08 0.85
C GLY A 178 -20.86 -30.65 0.58
N THR A 179 -22.11 -30.56 0.10
CA THR A 179 -22.76 -29.29 -0.29
C THR A 179 -22.70 -28.22 0.80
N GLY A 180 -22.87 -28.61 2.07
CA GLY A 180 -22.77 -27.68 3.20
C GLY A 180 -21.38 -27.03 3.34
N ALA A 181 -20.31 -27.82 3.23
CA ALA A 181 -18.94 -27.31 3.33
C ALA A 181 -18.62 -26.39 2.13
N HIS A 182 -19.05 -26.78 0.93
CA HIS A 182 -18.88 -25.96 -0.27
C HIS A 182 -19.55 -24.59 -0.14
N SER A 183 -20.79 -24.53 0.35
CA SER A 183 -21.52 -23.28 0.54
C SER A 183 -20.86 -22.35 1.55
N TRP A 184 -20.34 -22.88 2.67
CA TRP A 184 -19.60 -22.07 3.64
C TRP A 184 -18.29 -21.52 3.07
N LEU A 185 -17.55 -22.34 2.32
CA LEU A 185 -16.32 -21.88 1.66
C LEU A 185 -16.60 -20.75 0.68
N LEU A 186 -17.65 -20.87 -0.15
CA LEU A 186 -18.08 -19.80 -1.05
C LEU A 186 -18.49 -18.55 -0.27
N PHE A 187 -19.31 -18.68 0.76
CA PHE A 187 -19.76 -17.55 1.58
C PHE A 187 -18.57 -16.75 2.14
N PHE A 188 -17.59 -17.44 2.75
CA PHE A 188 -16.40 -16.77 3.29
C PHE A 188 -15.53 -16.18 2.18
N HIS A 189 -15.36 -16.88 1.06
CA HIS A 189 -14.60 -16.35 -0.07
C HIS A 189 -15.21 -15.06 -0.61
N ASP A 190 -16.54 -15.02 -0.77
CA ASP A 190 -17.26 -13.86 -1.28
C ASP A 190 -17.29 -12.69 -0.28
N LEU A 191 -17.49 -12.99 1.01
CA LEU A 191 -17.47 -11.99 2.08
C LEU A 191 -16.10 -11.29 2.16
N PHE A 192 -15.02 -12.08 2.18
CA PHE A 192 -13.67 -11.52 2.27
C PHE A 192 -13.19 -10.92 0.95
N PHE A 193 -13.74 -11.33 -0.19
CA PHE A 193 -13.59 -10.59 -1.45
C PHE A 193 -14.15 -9.17 -1.31
N CYS A 194 -15.37 -8.99 -0.79
CA CYS A 194 -15.99 -7.67 -0.60
C CYS A 194 -15.18 -6.79 0.37
N ILE A 195 -14.74 -7.34 1.50
CA ILE A 195 -13.92 -6.62 2.48
C ILE A 195 -12.58 -6.22 1.85
N MET A 196 -11.90 -7.17 1.20
CA MET A 196 -10.63 -6.93 0.53
C MET A 196 -10.75 -5.88 -0.57
N LEU A 197 -11.84 -5.89 -1.35
CA LEU A 197 -12.09 -4.91 -2.40
C LEU A 197 -12.12 -3.49 -1.84
N ILE A 198 -12.82 -3.25 -0.74
CA ILE A 198 -12.90 -1.92 -0.11
C ILE A 198 -11.52 -1.43 0.32
N PHE A 199 -10.78 -2.25 1.07
CA PHE A 199 -9.46 -1.86 1.57
C PHE A 199 -8.41 -1.78 0.46
N ALA A 200 -8.48 -2.64 -0.56
CA ALA A 200 -7.59 -2.59 -1.71
C ALA A 200 -7.82 -1.32 -2.53
N LEU A 201 -9.07 -0.91 -2.75
CA LEU A 201 -9.38 0.35 -3.42
C LEU A 201 -8.86 1.56 -2.63
N ALA A 202 -9.06 1.59 -1.31
CA ALA A 202 -8.52 2.64 -0.46
C ALA A 202 -6.98 2.67 -0.48
N HIS A 203 -6.34 1.50 -0.41
CA HIS A 203 -4.89 1.35 -0.50
C HIS A 203 -4.35 1.83 -1.85
N ILE A 204 -5.00 1.48 -2.96
CA ILE A 204 -4.62 1.93 -4.30
C ILE A 204 -4.83 3.43 -4.44
N PHE A 205 -5.93 3.99 -3.94
CA PHE A 205 -6.20 5.43 -4.02
C PHE A 205 -5.08 6.27 -3.37
N LEU A 206 -4.61 5.85 -2.19
CA LEU A 206 -3.52 6.52 -1.49
C LEU A 206 -2.15 6.16 -2.07
N GLY A 207 -1.89 4.87 -2.32
CA GLY A 207 -0.60 4.36 -2.78
C GLY A 207 -0.25 4.74 -4.22
N ALA A 208 -1.24 4.85 -5.11
CA ALA A 208 -1.05 5.37 -6.46
C ALA A 208 -0.80 6.89 -6.48
N GLY A 209 -1.04 7.58 -5.35
CA GLY A 209 -0.88 9.03 -5.22
C GLY A 209 -1.96 9.82 -5.95
N ILE A 210 -3.17 9.26 -6.07
CA ILE A 210 -4.34 9.97 -6.61
C ILE A 210 -4.72 11.10 -5.63
N PHE A 211 -4.65 10.82 -4.33
CA PHE A 211 -4.84 11.83 -3.30
C PHE A 211 -3.63 12.78 -3.22
N GLN A 212 -3.87 14.09 -3.34
CA GLN A 212 -2.83 15.10 -3.51
C GLN A 212 -1.68 15.02 -2.48
N PRO A 213 -1.94 14.83 -1.17
CA PRO A 213 -0.87 14.73 -0.19
C PRO A 213 0.05 13.52 -0.36
N TYR A 214 -0.38 12.48 -1.07
CA TYR A 214 0.41 11.25 -1.33
C TYR A 214 0.93 11.21 -2.77
N ARG A 215 0.97 12.34 -3.48
CA ARG A 215 1.48 12.37 -4.85
C ARG A 215 2.91 11.86 -4.93
N GLY A 216 3.16 11.00 -5.92
CA GLY A 216 4.48 10.39 -6.12
C GLY A 216 4.76 9.17 -5.24
N MET A 217 3.86 8.81 -4.31
CA MET A 217 4.04 7.64 -3.43
C MET A 217 4.20 6.32 -4.19
N TRP A 218 3.61 6.22 -5.39
CA TRP A 218 3.75 5.04 -6.25
C TRP A 218 5.23 4.73 -6.58
N LYS A 219 6.10 5.75 -6.68
CA LYS A 219 7.54 5.57 -6.97
C LYS A 219 8.23 4.72 -5.90
N VAL A 220 7.77 4.81 -4.66
CA VAL A 220 8.33 4.11 -3.50
C VAL A 220 8.17 2.58 -3.65
N MET A 221 7.10 2.11 -4.28
CA MET A 221 6.92 0.68 -4.57
C MET A 221 7.40 0.28 -5.97
N TRP A 222 7.23 1.13 -6.97
CA TRP A 222 7.44 0.75 -8.38
C TRP A 222 8.79 1.16 -8.97
N LYS A 223 9.54 2.11 -8.38
CA LYS A 223 10.83 2.60 -8.93
C LYS A 223 12.04 2.04 -8.21
N ASP A 224 12.59 2.74 -7.24
CA ASP A 224 13.88 2.43 -6.59
C ASP A 224 13.73 2.08 -5.10
N GLY A 225 12.56 2.29 -4.51
CA GLY A 225 12.34 2.07 -3.08
C GLY A 225 12.72 3.27 -2.22
N LEU A 226 12.96 4.42 -2.86
CA LEU A 226 13.43 5.63 -2.20
C LEU A 226 12.29 6.61 -1.99
N ILE A 227 12.39 7.38 -0.91
CA ILE A 227 11.51 8.50 -0.61
C ILE A 227 12.36 9.72 -0.28
N SER A 228 11.93 10.92 -0.67
CA SER A 228 12.62 12.15 -0.32
C SER A 228 12.58 12.38 1.19
N GLU A 229 13.61 13.01 1.77
CA GLU A 229 13.63 13.34 3.19
C GLU A 229 12.41 14.20 3.61
N SER A 230 12.01 15.15 2.77
CA SER A 230 10.84 16.00 3.03
C SER A 230 9.53 15.20 3.08
N ASP A 231 9.33 14.26 2.15
CA ASP A 231 8.12 13.43 2.16
C ASP A 231 8.16 12.43 3.32
N ALA A 232 9.35 11.93 3.66
CA ALA A 232 9.54 11.06 4.82
C ALA A 232 9.19 11.78 6.13
N LEU A 233 9.67 13.01 6.32
CA LEU A 233 9.35 13.81 7.50
C LEU A 233 7.87 14.21 7.54
N TYR A 234 7.27 14.57 6.40
CA TYR A 234 5.85 14.96 6.34
C TYR A 234 4.89 13.80 6.65
N HIS A 235 5.23 12.59 6.23
CA HIS A 235 4.36 11.43 6.38
C HIS A 235 4.69 10.54 7.57
N TRP A 236 5.96 10.48 7.96
CA TRP A 236 6.50 9.51 8.91
C TRP A 236 7.52 10.19 9.84
N GLY A 237 7.15 11.34 10.43
CA GLY A 237 8.06 12.19 11.17
C GLY A 237 8.90 11.48 12.24
N HIS A 238 8.29 10.61 13.06
CA HIS A 238 9.00 9.84 14.09
C HIS A 238 10.04 8.91 13.46
N TRP A 239 9.62 8.08 12.52
CA TRP A 239 10.49 7.14 11.82
C TRP A 239 11.60 7.84 11.02
N ALA A 240 11.28 8.89 10.28
CA ALA A 240 12.23 9.61 9.45
C ALA A 240 13.35 10.23 10.30
N ARG A 241 13.01 10.86 11.43
CA ARG A 241 14.00 11.43 12.36
C ARG A 241 14.92 10.37 12.95
N ASP A 242 14.39 9.19 13.27
CA ASP A 242 15.21 8.11 13.81
C ASP A 242 16.15 7.50 12.76
N VAL A 243 15.69 7.33 11.52
CA VAL A 243 16.55 6.88 10.43
C VAL A 243 17.66 7.90 10.14
N LEU A 244 17.33 9.20 10.12
CA LEU A 244 18.29 10.28 9.86
C LEU A 244 19.39 10.37 10.94
N LYS A 245 19.11 9.99 12.20
CA LYS A 245 20.15 9.92 13.25
C LYS A 245 21.20 8.84 12.98
N THR A 246 20.80 7.75 12.33
CA THR A 246 21.66 6.57 12.11
C THR A 246 22.42 6.61 10.78
N ASP A 247 22.01 7.45 9.82
CA ASP A 247 22.52 7.62 8.45
C ASP A 247 22.59 6.35 7.57
N ASN A 248 22.33 5.16 8.12
CA ASN A 248 22.52 3.86 7.46
C ASN A 248 21.65 3.62 6.21
N ASN A 249 20.55 4.35 6.07
CA ASN A 249 19.60 4.21 4.94
C ASN A 249 19.45 5.50 4.12
N VAL A 250 20.32 6.49 4.34
CA VAL A 250 20.28 7.77 3.63
C VAL A 250 21.13 7.68 2.36
N ILE A 251 20.53 8.02 1.24
CA ILE A 251 21.18 8.09 -0.08
C ILE A 251 21.18 9.55 -0.51
N ARG A 252 22.36 10.06 -0.87
CA ARG A 252 22.50 11.41 -1.42
C ARG A 252 22.59 11.30 -2.93
N LYS A 253 21.62 11.83 -3.64
CA LYS A 253 21.68 11.95 -5.11
C LYS A 253 22.10 13.38 -5.45
N LYS A 254 23.07 13.52 -6.36
CA LYS A 254 23.37 14.80 -7.00
C LYS A 254 22.34 15.06 -8.09
N ASP A 255 22.03 16.34 -8.36
CA ASP A 255 20.96 16.75 -9.28
C ASP A 255 21.12 16.25 -10.73
N ASP A 256 22.30 15.71 -11.10
CA ASP A 256 22.64 15.24 -12.45
C ASP A 256 22.08 13.85 -12.83
N GLU A 257 21.38 13.14 -11.93
CA GLU A 257 20.82 11.79 -12.17
C GLU A 257 19.27 11.74 -12.17
N LYS A 258 18.59 12.86 -12.49
CA LYS A 258 17.10 12.91 -12.53
C LYS A 258 16.49 12.13 -13.70
#